data_AF-A0A5B8UY27-F1
#
_entry.id   AF-A0A5B8UY27-F1
#
_cell.length_a   1.000
_cell.length_b   1.000
_cell.length_c   1.000
_cell.angle_alpha   90.00
_cell.angle_beta   90.00
_cell.angle_gamma   90.00
#
_symmetry.space_group_name_H-M   'P 1'
#
loop_
_entity.id
_entity.type
_entity.pdbx_description
1 polymer ?
#
loop_
_entity_poly.entity_id
_entity_poly.type
_entity_poly.pdbx_seq_one_letter_code
_entity_poly.pdbx_strand_id
1 'polypeptide(L)'
;MKRITALLGCLCLFVLFSCKKDAVTPTTDFSKSASNSLAVTTVNGVQVNSDTIPPSNAVDVKTYGAKGDGYTDDTKAIQNAINAQSTILLSKGTYIINSTLTLRTGVKIYGTGGAAIKAGNSMSGYLLSRAWYFSAIGINRAAITNINFITSDKAFNLGSWANACIYIRDSQYLSIQYNKFSFKCPYQPIGIEAVWVTGTASLQNYIYRNTCNTVGITYAEAGANKTICMSNVLNSPHSNGFASYGNVATYGKDNQVLYNVINKSGSNGIVDYGNIDGTVITGNTINGSGKSPSEALYGEGIQAVAVNTTVSYNTIYDAQAEYIEVAANNKVIQYNTIVDYNLKAEGIVINTTPNNFQGAATRTTSVIDHNKITGCLDAIVVIGNYTPSVSMTNNTITNPKATGLDIITNASTYSLTASGNVFNITTPSLGVRKAVVTYPSTKTNTQLLTLNNNTFNYATSANGGAGKEMVFYTTTNNVTLNGNIVNGNAVKSSSGAEVVAMDNAGLTYTGYSFINNKFYNCLYWLTGFLTNTKTGNNF
;
A
#
# COMPACT_ATOMS: atom_id res chain seq x y z
N MET A 1 4.10 27.07 8.86
CA MET A 1 3.36 28.14 8.15
C MET A 1 3.36 27.86 6.65
N LYS A 2 2.18 27.48 6.13
CA LYS A 2 1.70 27.36 4.75
C LYS A 2 0.98 26.03 4.60
N ARG A 3 -0.34 26.08 4.82
CA ARG A 3 -1.40 25.18 4.34
C ARG A 3 -2.59 25.41 5.25
N ILE A 4 -3.70 25.91 4.69
CA ILE A 4 -5.11 25.66 5.05
C ILE A 4 -5.96 26.71 4.33
N THR A 5 -6.94 26.24 3.57
CA THR A 5 -8.16 26.99 3.28
C THR A 5 -9.37 26.04 3.27
N ALA A 6 -10.44 26.51 3.92
CA ALA A 6 -11.88 26.27 3.70
C ALA A 6 -12.65 25.14 4.45
N LEU A 7 -13.39 25.61 5.47
CA LEU A 7 -14.84 25.55 5.74
C LEU A 7 -15.59 24.29 6.30
N LEU A 8 -15.96 24.43 7.59
CA LEU A 8 -17.23 24.26 8.34
C LEU A 8 -18.33 23.21 8.01
N GLY A 9 -18.80 22.53 9.07
CA GLY A 9 -20.25 22.26 9.31
C GLY A 9 -20.68 21.01 10.14
N CYS A 10 -20.95 21.19 11.45
CA CYS A 10 -21.93 20.52 12.36
C CYS A 10 -21.97 18.98 12.69
N LEU A 11 -21.54 18.66 13.91
CA LEU A 11 -22.22 18.09 15.11
C LEU A 11 -22.97 16.70 15.19
N CYS A 12 -22.37 15.82 16.01
CA CYS A 12 -22.88 14.79 16.97
C CYS A 12 -23.72 13.56 16.56
N LEU A 13 -23.27 12.33 16.89
CA LEU A 13 -23.59 11.58 18.14
C LEU A 13 -22.87 10.19 18.17
N PHE A 14 -22.41 9.75 19.35
CA PHE A 14 -21.64 8.53 19.62
C PHE A 14 -22.49 7.25 19.62
N VAL A 15 -21.98 6.14 19.03
CA VAL A 15 -22.42 4.76 19.33
C VAL A 15 -21.21 3.81 19.41
N LEU A 16 -21.25 2.94 20.42
CA LEU A 16 -20.25 1.95 20.83
C LEU A 16 -19.92 0.91 19.75
N PHE A 17 -18.62 0.66 19.52
CA PHE A 17 -18.15 -0.43 18.66
C PHE A 17 -18.12 -1.77 19.41
N SER A 18 -18.82 -2.76 18.87
CA SER A 18 -18.50 -4.18 19.07
C SER A 18 -17.41 -4.58 18.07
N CYS A 19 -16.27 -5.03 18.58
CA CYS A 19 -15.15 -5.50 17.78
C CYS A 19 -15.49 -6.88 17.18
N LYS A 20 -16.10 -6.91 15.98
CA LYS A 20 -16.04 -8.11 15.14
C LYS A 20 -14.74 -8.05 14.35
N LYS A 21 -13.94 -9.09 14.51
CA LYS A 21 -12.74 -9.37 13.73
C LYS A 21 -13.22 -9.74 12.32
N ASP A 22 -13.48 -8.74 11.48
CA ASP A 22 -13.83 -8.95 10.08
C ASP A 22 -12.57 -9.40 9.32
N ALA A 23 -12.20 -10.66 9.49
CA ALA A 23 -11.34 -11.34 8.53
C ALA A 23 -12.17 -11.55 7.27
N VAL A 24 -12.17 -10.56 6.37
CA VAL A 24 -12.66 -10.75 5.01
C VAL A 24 -11.80 -11.85 4.40
N THR A 25 -12.33 -13.07 4.36
CA THR A 25 -11.69 -14.17 3.65
C THR A 25 -11.97 -13.89 2.17
N PRO A 26 -10.95 -13.61 1.33
CA PRO A 26 -11.19 -13.29 -0.06
C PRO A 26 -11.84 -14.48 -0.78
N THR A 27 -13.15 -14.41 -1.05
CA THR A 27 -13.87 -15.45 -1.79
C THR A 27 -13.88 -15.12 -3.28
N THR A 28 -13.05 -15.80 -4.04
CA THR A 28 -13.10 -15.86 -5.51
C THR A 28 -13.87 -17.08 -5.97
N ASP A 29 -14.66 -16.94 -7.02
CA ASP A 29 -15.39 -18.06 -7.61
C ASP A 29 -15.00 -18.23 -9.10
N PHE A 30 -14.03 -19.10 -9.37
CA PHE A 30 -13.72 -19.54 -10.74
C PHE A 30 -14.69 -20.63 -11.23
N SER A 31 -15.51 -21.23 -10.36
CA SER A 31 -16.48 -22.27 -10.74
C SER A 31 -17.59 -21.72 -11.64
N LYS A 32 -17.88 -20.42 -11.52
CA LYS A 32 -18.75 -19.71 -12.46
C LYS A 32 -18.13 -19.51 -13.85
N SER A 33 -16.83 -19.75 -14.05
CA SER A 33 -16.13 -19.69 -15.35
C SER A 33 -16.38 -20.93 -16.23
N ALA A 34 -17.63 -21.40 -16.31
CA ALA A 34 -18.03 -22.46 -17.23
C ALA A 34 -17.82 -22.09 -18.71
N SER A 35 -16.65 -22.41 -19.24
CA SER A 35 -16.50 -23.12 -20.52
C SER A 35 -15.47 -24.24 -20.34
N ASN A 36 -15.98 -25.44 -20.03
CA ASN A 36 -15.30 -26.75 -19.92
C ASN A 36 -13.81 -26.73 -19.55
N SER A 37 -13.63 -26.44 -18.26
CA SER A 37 -12.50 -26.67 -17.33
C SER A 37 -11.15 -26.03 -17.67
N LEU A 38 -11.01 -24.74 -17.36
CA LEU A 38 -9.75 -24.30 -16.74
C LEU A 38 -9.67 -24.96 -15.36
N ALA A 39 -8.62 -25.73 -15.09
CA ALA A 39 -8.40 -26.30 -13.77
C ALA A 39 -8.23 -25.16 -12.76
N VAL A 40 -8.86 -25.25 -11.58
CA VAL A 40 -8.78 -24.22 -10.53
C VAL A 40 -8.08 -24.81 -9.32
N THR A 41 -7.22 -24.02 -8.68
CA THR A 41 -6.64 -24.37 -7.37
C THR A 41 -6.83 -23.23 -6.38
N THR A 42 -6.71 -23.53 -5.09
CA THR A 42 -6.75 -22.52 -4.02
C THR A 42 -5.34 -22.25 -3.52
N VAL A 43 -4.88 -21.01 -3.62
CA VAL A 43 -3.61 -20.55 -3.06
C VAL A 43 -3.92 -19.47 -2.05
N ASN A 44 -3.53 -19.69 -0.78
CA ASN A 44 -3.75 -18.75 0.32
C ASN A 44 -5.21 -18.26 0.44
N GLY A 45 -6.18 -19.17 0.25
CA GLY A 45 -7.62 -18.87 0.31
C GLY A 45 -8.22 -18.29 -0.97
N VAL A 46 -7.41 -17.98 -1.98
CA VAL A 46 -7.83 -17.40 -3.26
C VAL A 46 -7.81 -18.50 -4.32
N GLN A 47 -8.95 -18.72 -4.98
CA GLN A 47 -9.02 -19.54 -6.18
C GLN A 47 -8.16 -18.89 -7.27
N VAL A 48 -7.45 -19.68 -8.07
CA VAL A 48 -6.70 -19.22 -9.26
C VAL A 48 -6.81 -20.26 -10.36
N ASN A 49 -6.64 -19.81 -11.61
CA ASN A 49 -6.45 -20.72 -12.72
C ASN A 49 -5.12 -21.49 -12.55
N SER A 50 -5.19 -22.81 -12.58
CA SER A 50 -4.06 -23.74 -12.51
C SER A 50 -3.71 -24.37 -13.85
N ASP A 51 -4.54 -24.13 -14.88
CA ASP A 51 -4.27 -24.58 -16.22
C ASP A 51 -3.15 -23.74 -16.86
N THR A 52 -1.95 -24.30 -16.81
CA THR A 52 -0.69 -23.68 -17.28
C THR A 52 -0.08 -24.43 -18.46
N ILE A 53 -0.66 -25.57 -18.83
CA ILE A 53 -0.18 -26.45 -19.89
C ILE A 53 -1.18 -26.35 -21.04
N PRO A 54 -0.74 -26.04 -22.27
CA PRO A 54 -1.64 -26.04 -23.41
C PRO A 54 -2.33 -27.41 -23.55
N PRO A 55 -3.66 -27.47 -23.68
CA PRO A 55 -4.37 -28.73 -23.92
C PRO A 55 -3.99 -29.30 -25.29
N SER A 56 -4.17 -30.60 -25.49
CA SER A 56 -3.81 -31.29 -26.74
C SER A 56 -4.54 -30.79 -27.98
N ASN A 57 -5.69 -30.12 -27.81
CA ASN A 57 -6.48 -29.52 -28.88
C ASN A 57 -6.10 -28.05 -29.16
N ALA A 58 -5.07 -27.51 -28.52
CA ALA A 58 -4.56 -26.18 -28.81
C ALA A 58 -3.99 -26.11 -30.23
N VAL A 59 -4.35 -25.06 -30.99
CA VAL A 59 -3.91 -24.88 -32.38
C VAL A 59 -2.78 -23.86 -32.43
N ASP A 60 -1.65 -24.23 -33.04
CA ASP A 60 -0.50 -23.34 -33.18
C ASP A 60 -0.77 -22.20 -34.18
N VAL A 61 -0.39 -20.96 -33.83
CA VAL A 61 -0.53 -19.80 -34.73
C VAL A 61 0.21 -19.97 -36.06
N LYS A 62 1.21 -20.87 -36.14
CA LYS A 62 1.92 -21.22 -37.37
C LYS A 62 1.00 -21.86 -38.41
N THR A 63 -0.09 -22.51 -38.01
CA THR A 63 -1.11 -23.01 -38.97
C THR A 63 -1.83 -21.88 -39.67
N TYR A 64 -1.78 -20.66 -39.13
CA TYR A 64 -2.33 -19.43 -39.71
C TYR A 64 -1.27 -18.58 -40.44
N GLY A 65 -0.05 -19.12 -40.60
CA GLY A 65 1.04 -18.49 -41.34
C GLY A 65 1.99 -17.63 -40.52
N ALA A 66 1.87 -17.63 -39.18
CA ALA A 66 2.87 -16.97 -38.33
C ALA A 66 4.21 -17.70 -38.48
N LYS A 67 5.33 -16.97 -38.45
CA LYS A 67 6.67 -17.56 -38.53
C LYS A 67 7.35 -17.63 -37.17
N GLY A 68 7.21 -16.59 -36.35
CA GLY A 68 7.91 -16.52 -35.06
C GLY A 68 9.44 -16.44 -35.21
N ASP A 69 9.92 -15.88 -36.32
CA ASP A 69 11.34 -15.79 -36.68
C ASP A 69 12.04 -14.53 -36.14
N GLY A 70 11.30 -13.61 -35.52
CA GLY A 70 11.80 -12.33 -35.02
C GLY A 70 11.91 -11.21 -36.06
N TYR A 71 11.47 -11.45 -37.30
CA TYR A 71 11.56 -10.49 -38.40
C TYR A 71 10.25 -10.31 -39.16
N THR A 72 9.52 -11.40 -39.41
CA THR A 72 8.25 -11.40 -40.14
C THR A 72 7.16 -10.80 -39.27
N ASP A 73 6.35 -9.89 -39.84
CA ASP A 73 5.14 -9.40 -39.20
C ASP A 73 4.09 -10.51 -39.11
N ASP A 74 3.91 -11.02 -37.89
CA ASP A 74 3.00 -12.12 -37.57
C ASP A 74 1.61 -11.62 -37.14
N THR A 75 1.35 -10.30 -37.14
CA THR A 75 0.10 -9.73 -36.61
C THR A 75 -1.14 -10.36 -37.23
N LYS A 76 -1.20 -10.43 -38.57
CA LYS A 76 -2.40 -10.95 -39.26
C LYS A 76 -2.62 -12.43 -38.97
N ALA A 77 -1.56 -13.22 -38.95
CA ALA A 77 -1.63 -14.65 -38.67
C ALA A 77 -2.13 -14.92 -37.24
N ILE A 78 -1.58 -14.20 -36.25
CA ILE A 78 -2.00 -14.34 -34.85
C ILE A 78 -3.44 -13.86 -34.66
N GLN A 79 -3.83 -12.73 -35.27
CA GLN A 79 -5.21 -12.26 -35.18
C GLN A 79 -6.19 -13.26 -35.81
N ASN A 80 -5.85 -13.87 -36.94
CA ASN A 80 -6.67 -14.92 -37.55
C ASN A 80 -6.84 -16.14 -36.63
N ALA A 81 -5.76 -16.56 -35.95
CA ALA A 81 -5.82 -17.64 -34.98
C ALA A 81 -6.75 -17.29 -33.79
N ILE A 82 -6.63 -16.08 -33.24
CA ILE A 82 -7.51 -15.57 -32.17
C ILE A 82 -8.97 -15.61 -32.62
N ASN A 83 -9.26 -15.17 -33.85
CA ASN A 83 -10.62 -15.14 -34.38
C ASN A 83 -11.22 -16.55 -34.56
N ALA A 84 -10.40 -17.53 -34.97
CA ALA A 84 -10.88 -18.84 -35.36
C ALA A 84 -10.90 -19.89 -34.23
N GLN A 85 -10.02 -19.79 -33.23
CA GLN A 85 -9.76 -20.89 -32.29
C GLN A 85 -10.03 -20.50 -30.84
N SER A 86 -10.65 -21.40 -30.07
CA SER A 86 -10.88 -21.17 -28.63
C SER A 86 -9.59 -21.25 -27.82
N THR A 87 -8.61 -22.04 -28.30
CA THR A 87 -7.34 -22.23 -27.63
C THR A 87 -6.23 -22.21 -28.65
N ILE A 88 -5.32 -21.25 -28.52
CA ILE A 88 -4.18 -21.06 -29.41
C ILE A 88 -2.87 -21.26 -28.67
N LEU A 89 -1.90 -21.77 -29.43
CA LEU A 89 -0.54 -22.02 -28.99
C LEU A 89 0.42 -21.08 -29.74
N LEU A 90 1.28 -20.41 -29.00
CA LEU A 90 2.51 -19.81 -29.51
C LEU A 90 3.64 -20.79 -29.20
N SER A 91 4.08 -21.57 -30.20
CA SER A 91 5.30 -22.38 -30.04
C SER A 91 6.54 -21.48 -29.96
N LYS A 92 7.66 -22.07 -29.54
CA LYS A 92 8.96 -21.38 -29.48
C LYS A 92 9.21 -20.52 -30.74
N GLY A 93 9.53 -19.25 -30.50
CA GLY A 93 9.73 -18.24 -31.52
C GLY A 93 9.56 -16.83 -30.97
N THR A 94 9.98 -15.83 -31.74
CA THR A 94 9.71 -14.42 -31.49
C THR A 94 8.76 -13.91 -32.57
N TYR A 95 7.54 -13.59 -32.18
CA TYR A 95 6.50 -13.13 -33.10
C TYR A 95 6.45 -11.60 -33.11
N ILE A 96 6.69 -11.00 -34.27
CA ILE A 96 6.63 -9.54 -34.43
C ILE A 96 5.19 -9.11 -34.64
N ILE A 97 4.74 -8.09 -33.93
CA ILE A 97 3.46 -7.43 -34.20
C ILE A 97 3.64 -5.95 -34.55
N ASN A 98 2.93 -5.44 -35.55
CA ASN A 98 2.91 -4.00 -35.91
C ASN A 98 1.56 -3.32 -35.65
N SER A 99 0.54 -4.06 -35.21
CA SER A 99 -0.69 -3.49 -34.64
C SER A 99 -1.24 -4.35 -33.51
N THR A 100 -2.15 -3.77 -32.72
CA THR A 100 -2.77 -4.40 -31.55
C THR A 100 -3.57 -5.66 -31.93
N LEU A 101 -3.42 -6.71 -31.14
CA LEU A 101 -4.21 -7.94 -31.24
C LEU A 101 -5.46 -7.80 -30.35
N THR A 102 -6.64 -8.00 -30.94
CA THR A 102 -7.92 -7.89 -30.23
C THR A 102 -8.35 -9.27 -29.75
N LEU A 103 -8.49 -9.42 -28.44
CA LEU A 103 -9.00 -10.63 -27.81
C LEU A 103 -10.52 -10.73 -27.97
N ARG A 104 -11.02 -11.96 -27.89
CA ARG A 104 -12.45 -12.27 -27.85
C ARG A 104 -12.80 -13.08 -26.62
N THR A 105 -14.07 -13.11 -26.25
CA THR A 105 -14.58 -13.93 -25.15
C THR A 105 -14.12 -15.39 -25.30
N GLY A 106 -13.62 -15.94 -24.19
CA GLY A 106 -13.23 -17.34 -24.07
C GLY A 106 -11.92 -17.75 -24.74
N VAL A 107 -11.20 -16.86 -25.44
CA VAL A 107 -9.93 -17.24 -26.09
C VAL A 107 -8.84 -17.49 -25.04
N LYS A 108 -8.15 -18.63 -25.15
CA LYS A 108 -7.01 -18.98 -24.31
C LYS A 108 -5.74 -19.01 -25.15
N ILE A 109 -4.70 -18.31 -24.71
CA ILE A 109 -3.42 -18.21 -25.40
C ILE A 109 -2.34 -18.77 -24.47
N TYR A 110 -1.60 -19.77 -24.97
CA TYR A 110 -0.48 -20.37 -24.25
C TYR A 110 0.81 -20.18 -25.02
N GLY A 111 1.87 -19.71 -24.34
CA GLY A 111 3.23 -19.77 -24.85
C GLY A 111 3.93 -21.06 -24.42
N THR A 112 4.76 -21.62 -25.31
CA THR A 112 5.64 -22.76 -24.99
C THR A 112 7.06 -22.51 -25.47
N GLY A 113 8.03 -23.19 -24.83
CA GLY A 113 9.44 -23.14 -25.24
C GLY A 113 10.06 -21.73 -25.24
N GLY A 114 9.53 -20.80 -24.43
CA GLY A 114 10.00 -19.42 -24.37
C GLY A 114 9.45 -18.50 -25.45
N ALA A 115 8.27 -18.81 -26.02
CA ALA A 115 7.60 -17.97 -27.00
C ALA A 115 7.50 -16.51 -26.56
N ALA A 116 7.82 -15.60 -27.49
CA ALA A 116 7.85 -14.18 -27.22
C ALA A 116 7.02 -13.40 -28.24
N ILE A 117 6.32 -12.36 -27.80
CA ILE A 117 5.71 -11.36 -28.69
C ILE A 117 6.50 -10.07 -28.53
N LYS A 118 6.98 -9.52 -29.65
CA LYS A 118 7.75 -8.28 -29.69
C LYS A 118 7.02 -7.27 -30.59
N ALA A 119 6.88 -6.03 -30.14
CA ALA A 119 6.39 -4.98 -31.04
C ALA A 119 7.46 -4.64 -32.08
N GLY A 120 7.07 -4.58 -33.35
CA GLY A 120 7.95 -4.35 -34.48
C GLY A 120 8.40 -2.91 -34.62
N ASN A 121 9.11 -2.60 -35.70
CA ASN A 121 9.60 -1.25 -35.99
C ASN A 121 8.58 -0.39 -36.76
N SER A 122 7.51 -1.00 -37.26
CA SER A 122 6.46 -0.35 -38.05
C SER A 122 5.14 -0.27 -37.27
N MET A 123 5.22 -0.11 -35.95
CA MET A 123 4.04 -0.04 -35.07
C MET A 123 3.05 1.02 -35.56
N SER A 124 1.77 0.71 -35.43
CA SER A 124 0.66 1.58 -35.80
C SER A 124 -0.45 1.56 -34.74
N GLY A 125 -1.39 2.51 -34.82
CA GLY A 125 -2.59 2.55 -33.98
C GLY A 125 -2.29 2.54 -32.47
N TYR A 126 -3.05 1.75 -31.71
CA TYR A 126 -2.90 1.65 -30.25
C TYR A 126 -1.59 0.95 -29.82
N LEU A 127 -1.00 0.12 -30.67
CA LEU A 127 0.32 -0.44 -30.39
C LEU A 127 1.36 0.67 -30.35
N LEU A 128 1.36 1.60 -31.32
CA LEU A 128 2.29 2.73 -31.32
C LEU A 128 2.00 3.74 -30.22
N SER A 129 0.72 4.09 -30.05
CA SER A 129 0.31 5.23 -29.21
C SER A 129 0.07 4.91 -27.73
N ARG A 130 -0.12 3.62 -27.40
CA ARG A 130 -0.45 3.15 -26.04
C ARG A 130 0.30 1.88 -25.64
N ALA A 131 1.13 1.34 -26.53
CA ALA A 131 1.80 0.04 -26.35
C ALA A 131 0.85 -1.15 -26.18
N TRP A 132 -0.40 -1.09 -26.67
CA TRP A 132 -1.35 -2.20 -26.55
C TRP A 132 -0.94 -3.36 -27.46
N TYR A 133 -0.33 -4.40 -26.88
CA TYR A 133 -0.10 -5.68 -27.58
C TYR A 133 -1.43 -6.40 -27.69
N PHE A 134 -2.15 -6.50 -26.57
CA PHE A 134 -3.49 -7.08 -26.50
C PHE A 134 -4.51 -6.06 -26.00
N SER A 135 -5.68 -6.04 -26.65
CA SER A 135 -6.87 -5.37 -26.14
C SER A 135 -7.96 -6.37 -25.78
N ALA A 136 -8.56 -6.19 -24.60
CA ALA A 136 -9.72 -6.92 -24.11
C ALA A 136 -10.79 -5.90 -23.72
N ILE A 137 -11.80 -5.72 -24.57
CA ILE A 137 -12.85 -4.71 -24.36
C ILE A 137 -14.21 -5.38 -24.45
N GLY A 138 -14.98 -5.36 -23.36
CA GLY A 138 -16.32 -5.97 -23.33
C GLY A 138 -16.31 -7.51 -23.46
N ILE A 139 -15.23 -8.17 -23.05
CA ILE A 139 -15.07 -9.63 -23.19
C ILE A 139 -14.98 -10.32 -21.85
N ASN A 140 -15.27 -11.61 -21.85
CA ASN A 140 -15.21 -12.42 -20.63
C ASN A 140 -14.32 -13.65 -20.83
N ARG A 141 -13.65 -14.08 -19.74
CA ARG A 141 -13.02 -15.42 -19.64
C ARG A 141 -11.93 -15.69 -20.69
N ALA A 142 -11.19 -14.68 -21.10
CA ALA A 142 -9.97 -14.88 -21.89
C ALA A 142 -8.77 -15.17 -20.98
N ALA A 143 -7.78 -15.89 -21.49
CA ALA A 143 -6.56 -16.21 -20.75
C ALA A 143 -5.30 -15.99 -21.59
N ILE A 144 -4.26 -15.44 -20.97
CA ILE A 144 -2.92 -15.29 -21.53
C ILE A 144 -1.93 -15.90 -20.54
N THR A 145 -1.28 -16.98 -20.96
CA THR A 145 -0.39 -17.77 -20.12
C THR A 145 0.98 -17.98 -20.74
N ASN A 146 2.04 -17.75 -19.95
CA ASN A 146 3.42 -18.15 -20.27
C ASN A 146 4.00 -17.52 -21.56
N ILE A 147 3.73 -16.23 -21.80
CA ILE A 147 4.30 -15.46 -22.91
C ILE A 147 5.37 -14.48 -22.40
N ASN A 148 6.46 -14.34 -23.16
CA ASN A 148 7.42 -13.26 -22.97
C ASN A 148 7.10 -12.04 -23.85
N PHE A 149 6.66 -10.94 -23.26
CA PHE A 149 6.44 -9.68 -23.96
C PHE A 149 7.72 -8.85 -24.02
N ILE A 150 8.14 -8.44 -25.20
CA ILE A 150 9.41 -7.74 -25.42
C ILE A 150 9.14 -6.37 -26.05
N THR A 151 9.73 -5.31 -25.48
CA THR A 151 9.63 -3.95 -26.03
C THR A 151 10.12 -3.86 -27.49
N SER A 152 9.59 -2.89 -28.25
CA SER A 152 10.10 -2.55 -29.57
C SER A 152 11.50 -1.94 -29.49
N ASP A 153 12.26 -2.04 -30.59
CA ASP A 153 13.52 -1.30 -30.77
C ASP A 153 13.24 0.16 -31.18
N LYS A 154 12.02 0.46 -31.65
CA LYS A 154 11.52 1.83 -31.89
C LYS A 154 10.75 2.33 -30.68
N ALA A 155 10.88 3.62 -30.40
CA ALA A 155 10.14 4.27 -29.33
C ALA A 155 8.64 4.27 -29.63
N PHE A 156 7.83 4.06 -28.59
CA PHE A 156 6.39 4.30 -28.62
C PHE A 156 6.10 5.81 -28.59
N ASN A 157 4.95 6.22 -29.12
CA ASN A 157 4.43 7.58 -29.00
C ASN A 157 3.35 7.64 -27.91
N LEU A 158 3.78 7.40 -26.66
CA LEU A 158 2.86 7.20 -25.54
C LEU A 158 2.06 8.46 -25.23
N GLY A 159 0.75 8.27 -25.01
CA GLY A 159 -0.10 9.30 -24.41
C GLY A 159 0.09 9.42 -22.91
N SER A 160 -0.67 10.30 -22.26
CA SER A 160 -0.57 10.52 -20.80
C SER A 160 -1.21 9.43 -19.94
N TRP A 161 -1.99 8.52 -20.52
CA TRP A 161 -2.82 7.58 -19.76
C TRP A 161 -3.04 6.26 -20.51
N ALA A 162 -3.52 5.23 -19.84
CA ALA A 162 -3.92 3.94 -20.44
C ALA A 162 -2.83 3.32 -21.34
N ASN A 163 -1.56 3.51 -21.01
CA ASN A 163 -0.45 2.86 -21.71
C ASN A 163 -0.21 1.50 -21.06
N ALA A 164 -0.39 0.41 -21.80
CA ALA A 164 -0.30 -0.92 -21.24
C ALA A 164 0.05 -1.97 -22.28
N CYS A 165 0.81 -3.00 -21.91
CA CYS A 165 1.02 -4.15 -22.78
C CYS A 165 -0.29 -4.92 -23.00
N ILE A 166 -1.05 -5.16 -21.93
CA ILE A 166 -2.38 -5.78 -21.97
C ILE A 166 -3.40 -4.79 -21.40
N TYR A 167 -4.30 -4.30 -22.25
CA TYR A 167 -5.35 -3.37 -21.86
C TYR A 167 -6.69 -4.08 -21.71
N ILE A 168 -7.29 -3.98 -20.52
CA ILE A 168 -8.53 -4.64 -20.13
C ILE A 168 -9.55 -3.57 -19.75
N ARG A 169 -10.65 -3.49 -20.50
CA ARG A 169 -11.75 -2.57 -20.23
C ARG A 169 -13.08 -3.31 -20.24
N ASP A 170 -13.93 -3.01 -19.26
CA ASP A 170 -15.30 -3.52 -19.17
C ASP A 170 -15.38 -5.05 -19.38
N SER A 171 -14.41 -5.79 -18.84
CA SER A 171 -14.18 -7.20 -19.13
C SER A 171 -14.05 -8.01 -17.83
N GLN A 172 -14.47 -9.28 -17.86
CA GLN A 172 -14.65 -10.05 -16.64
C GLN A 172 -13.94 -11.40 -16.66
N TYR A 173 -13.38 -11.81 -15.52
CA TYR A 173 -12.79 -13.13 -15.31
C TYR A 173 -11.61 -13.43 -16.25
N LEU A 174 -10.84 -12.42 -16.66
CA LEU A 174 -9.63 -12.65 -17.45
C LEU A 174 -8.51 -13.22 -16.57
N SER A 175 -7.69 -14.11 -17.13
CA SER A 175 -6.54 -14.70 -16.45
C SER A 175 -5.25 -14.35 -17.18
N ILE A 176 -4.45 -13.46 -16.59
CA ILE A 176 -3.14 -13.05 -17.10
C ILE A 176 -2.09 -13.63 -16.16
N GLN A 177 -1.44 -14.72 -16.57
CA GLN A 177 -0.63 -15.51 -15.64
C GLN A 177 0.69 -16.04 -16.20
N TYR A 178 1.69 -16.15 -15.33
CA TYR A 178 3.02 -16.69 -15.67
C TYR A 178 3.72 -15.98 -16.84
N ASN A 179 3.30 -14.77 -17.20
CA ASN A 179 3.90 -14.01 -18.28
C ASN A 179 5.16 -13.29 -17.79
N LYS A 180 6.07 -13.03 -18.72
CA LYS A 180 7.24 -12.20 -18.50
C LYS A 180 7.11 -10.93 -19.32
N PHE A 181 7.08 -9.77 -18.69
CA PHE A 181 7.13 -8.48 -19.35
C PHE A 181 8.59 -8.00 -19.33
N SER A 182 9.29 -8.15 -20.45
CA SER A 182 10.70 -7.80 -20.64
C SER A 182 10.83 -6.44 -21.34
N PHE A 183 10.35 -5.41 -20.67
CA PHE A 183 10.40 -4.03 -21.15
C PHE A 183 11.67 -3.31 -20.66
N LYS A 184 11.89 -2.10 -21.17
CA LYS A 184 13.05 -1.24 -20.85
C LYS A 184 12.60 0.20 -20.60
N CYS A 185 11.52 0.39 -19.83
CA CYS A 185 11.03 1.71 -19.49
C CYS A 185 12.01 2.39 -18.51
N PRO A 186 12.49 3.63 -18.80
CA PRO A 186 13.26 4.39 -17.83
C PRO A 186 12.37 4.80 -16.65
N TYR A 187 12.96 5.18 -15.51
CA TYR A 187 12.19 5.80 -14.43
C TYR A 187 11.64 7.16 -14.87
N GLN A 188 10.32 7.30 -14.87
CA GLN A 188 9.59 8.52 -15.19
C GLN A 188 8.09 8.29 -14.93
N PRO A 189 7.30 9.36 -14.74
CA PRO A 189 5.86 9.26 -14.49
C PRO A 189 5.08 8.59 -15.62
N ILE A 190 5.46 8.85 -16.88
CA ILE A 190 4.77 8.30 -18.05
C ILE A 190 5.54 7.08 -18.57
N GLY A 191 4.94 5.91 -18.46
CA GLY A 191 5.49 4.67 -19.00
C GLY A 191 4.41 3.73 -19.49
N ILE A 192 4.69 2.43 -19.40
CA ILE A 192 3.82 1.36 -19.85
C ILE A 192 3.57 0.46 -18.66
N GLU A 193 2.31 0.11 -18.43
CA GLU A 193 1.94 -0.91 -17.46
C GLU A 193 1.96 -2.30 -18.11
N ALA A 194 2.30 -3.34 -17.36
CA ALA A 194 2.15 -4.72 -17.84
C ALA A 194 0.67 -5.02 -18.17
N VAL A 195 -0.20 -4.64 -17.23
CA VAL A 195 -1.65 -4.82 -17.34
C VAL A 195 -2.34 -3.57 -16.82
N TRP A 196 -3.41 -3.15 -17.51
CA TRP A 196 -4.27 -2.06 -17.09
C TRP A 196 -5.74 -2.52 -17.11
N VAL A 197 -6.40 -2.52 -15.95
CA VAL A 197 -7.81 -2.91 -15.79
C VAL A 197 -8.66 -1.69 -15.49
N THR A 198 -9.69 -1.44 -16.30
CA THR A 198 -10.53 -0.25 -16.19
C THR A 198 -12.00 -0.50 -16.54
N GLY A 199 -12.88 0.41 -16.14
CA GLY A 199 -14.30 0.42 -16.51
C GLY A 199 -15.20 -0.29 -15.51
N THR A 200 -16.43 0.22 -15.36
CA THR A 200 -17.38 -0.19 -14.32
C THR A 200 -17.92 -1.61 -14.50
N ALA A 201 -17.83 -2.15 -15.72
CA ALA A 201 -18.20 -3.54 -15.98
C ALA A 201 -17.03 -4.52 -15.80
N SER A 202 -15.82 -4.04 -15.51
CA SER A 202 -14.68 -4.91 -15.21
C SER A 202 -14.85 -5.59 -13.85
N LEU A 203 -14.77 -6.91 -13.85
CA LEU A 203 -15.07 -7.73 -12.69
C LEU A 203 -14.12 -8.92 -12.59
N GLN A 204 -13.46 -9.05 -11.45
CA GLN A 204 -12.78 -10.28 -11.04
C GLN A 204 -11.72 -10.73 -12.06
N ASN A 205 -10.89 -9.81 -12.53
CA ASN A 205 -9.76 -10.11 -13.40
C ASN A 205 -8.54 -10.54 -12.57
N TYR A 206 -7.75 -11.48 -13.07
CA TYR A 206 -6.67 -12.13 -12.36
C TYR A 206 -5.33 -11.84 -13.01
N ILE A 207 -4.41 -11.30 -12.22
CA ILE A 207 -3.05 -10.99 -12.63
C ILE A 207 -2.14 -11.75 -11.67
N TYR A 208 -1.65 -12.90 -12.12
CA TYR A 208 -1.08 -13.92 -11.23
C TYR A 208 0.29 -14.42 -11.68
N ARG A 209 1.30 -14.39 -10.79
CA ARG A 209 2.64 -14.94 -11.06
C ARG A 209 3.33 -14.41 -12.32
N ASN A 210 3.05 -13.16 -12.68
CA ASN A 210 3.79 -12.51 -13.75
C ASN A 210 5.10 -11.93 -13.22
N THR A 211 6.12 -11.89 -14.08
CA THR A 211 7.37 -11.17 -13.83
C THR A 211 7.40 -9.92 -14.71
N CYS A 212 7.38 -8.75 -14.09
CA CYS A 212 7.30 -7.46 -14.76
C CYS A 212 8.62 -6.71 -14.60
N ASN A 213 9.34 -6.46 -15.68
CA ASN A 213 10.58 -5.68 -15.65
C ASN A 213 10.30 -4.30 -16.21
N THR A 214 10.59 -3.27 -15.43
CA THR A 214 10.42 -1.84 -15.74
C THR A 214 8.99 -1.33 -15.91
N VAL A 215 7.99 -2.19 -15.77
CA VAL A 215 6.57 -1.86 -15.94
C VAL A 215 5.80 -2.17 -14.66
N GLY A 216 4.84 -1.32 -14.30
CA GLY A 216 3.94 -1.53 -13.18
C GLY A 216 2.68 -2.30 -13.59
N ILE A 217 1.65 -2.28 -12.74
CA ILE A 217 0.32 -2.83 -13.00
C ILE A 217 -0.74 -1.85 -12.48
N THR A 218 -1.62 -1.38 -13.37
CA THR A 218 -2.85 -0.69 -12.97
C THR A 218 -3.96 -1.73 -12.80
N TYR A 219 -4.26 -2.09 -11.55
CA TYR A 219 -5.17 -3.19 -11.24
C TYR A 219 -6.64 -2.76 -11.15
N ALA A 220 -6.91 -1.48 -10.92
CA ALA A 220 -8.28 -0.98 -10.94
C ALA A 220 -8.33 0.49 -11.32
N GLU A 221 -9.17 0.81 -12.28
CA GLU A 221 -9.44 2.18 -12.70
C GLU A 221 -10.91 2.31 -13.09
N ALA A 222 -11.48 3.51 -12.98
CA ALA A 222 -12.81 3.84 -13.47
C ALA A 222 -13.92 2.83 -13.06
N GLY A 223 -13.91 2.37 -11.80
CA GLY A 223 -14.94 1.48 -11.25
C GLY A 223 -14.68 -0.03 -11.40
N ALA A 224 -13.48 -0.44 -11.81
CA ALA A 224 -13.11 -1.85 -11.86
C ALA A 224 -13.19 -2.52 -10.47
N ASN A 225 -13.79 -3.70 -10.44
CA ASN A 225 -14.13 -4.42 -9.22
C ASN A 225 -13.42 -5.77 -9.12
N LYS A 226 -13.01 -6.15 -7.91
CA LYS A 226 -12.53 -7.48 -7.54
C LYS A 226 -11.31 -7.95 -8.34
N THR A 227 -10.53 -7.04 -8.92
CA THR A 227 -9.27 -7.43 -9.56
C THR A 227 -8.33 -7.99 -8.51
N ILE A 228 -7.68 -9.10 -8.84
CA ILE A 228 -6.75 -9.78 -7.94
C ILE A 228 -5.37 -9.82 -8.58
N CYS A 229 -4.44 -9.12 -7.95
CA CYS A 229 -3.02 -9.13 -8.26
C CYS A 229 -2.30 -9.98 -7.22
N MET A 230 -1.88 -11.19 -7.60
CA MET A 230 -1.28 -12.12 -6.65
C MET A 230 0.06 -12.72 -7.11
N SER A 231 1.03 -12.75 -6.20
CA SER A 231 2.33 -13.42 -6.41
C SER A 231 3.10 -12.96 -7.65
N ASN A 232 2.89 -11.73 -8.11
CA ASN A 232 3.69 -11.14 -9.19
C ASN A 232 5.00 -10.60 -8.62
N VAL A 233 6.01 -10.50 -9.49
CA VAL A 233 7.31 -9.89 -9.19
C VAL A 233 7.49 -8.69 -10.10
N LEU A 234 7.58 -7.49 -9.54
CA LEU A 234 7.81 -6.24 -10.27
C LEU A 234 9.23 -5.77 -9.98
N ASN A 235 10.05 -5.65 -11.02
CA ASN A 235 11.43 -5.21 -10.94
C ASN A 235 11.59 -3.84 -11.58
N SER A 236 11.92 -2.85 -10.75
CA SER A 236 12.16 -1.48 -11.16
C SER A 236 11.05 -0.84 -12.00
N PRO A 237 9.75 -0.98 -11.63
CA PRO A 237 8.67 -0.37 -12.38
C PRO A 237 8.92 1.14 -12.54
N HIS A 238 8.69 1.67 -13.74
CA HIS A 238 9.10 3.02 -14.12
C HIS A 238 8.57 4.12 -13.18
N SER A 239 7.38 3.92 -12.62
CA SER A 239 6.75 4.79 -11.62
C SER A 239 6.16 3.90 -10.51
N ASN A 240 4.84 3.76 -10.42
CA ASN A 240 4.20 2.94 -9.39
C ASN A 240 4.37 1.44 -9.65
N GLY A 241 4.48 0.64 -8.60
CA GLY A 241 4.45 -0.83 -8.71
C GLY A 241 3.05 -1.31 -9.07
N PHE A 242 2.12 -1.22 -8.11
CA PHE A 242 0.70 -1.45 -8.33
C PHE A 242 -0.06 -0.15 -8.15
N ALA A 243 -1.07 0.10 -8.98
CA ALA A 243 -1.90 1.29 -8.84
C ALA A 243 -3.40 1.00 -9.04
N SER A 244 -4.23 1.62 -8.20
CA SER A 244 -5.62 1.89 -8.50
C SER A 244 -5.93 3.37 -8.53
N TYR A 245 -6.84 3.75 -9.43
CA TYR A 245 -7.29 5.12 -9.61
C TYR A 245 -8.81 5.18 -9.73
N GLY A 246 -9.48 5.52 -8.64
CA GLY A 246 -10.91 5.82 -8.60
C GLY A 246 -11.20 7.23 -9.12
N ASN A 247 -10.99 7.45 -10.42
CA ASN A 247 -11.11 8.73 -11.12
C ASN A 247 -12.51 9.02 -11.70
N VAL A 248 -13.50 8.20 -11.38
CA VAL A 248 -14.91 8.37 -11.77
C VAL A 248 -15.81 8.27 -10.53
N ALA A 249 -17.06 8.72 -10.62
CA ALA A 249 -18.00 8.72 -9.49
C ALA A 249 -18.38 7.31 -8.99
N THR A 250 -18.35 6.30 -9.86
CA THR A 250 -18.64 4.91 -9.48
C THR A 250 -17.42 4.30 -8.79
N TYR A 251 -17.64 3.78 -7.60
CA TYR A 251 -16.59 3.13 -6.82
C TYR A 251 -16.15 1.82 -7.45
N GLY A 252 -14.83 1.63 -7.57
CA GLY A 252 -14.24 0.30 -7.71
C GLY A 252 -14.21 -0.39 -6.35
N LYS A 253 -14.45 -1.69 -6.29
CA LYS A 253 -14.73 -2.40 -5.03
C LYS A 253 -13.93 -3.67 -4.87
N ASP A 254 -13.56 -3.98 -3.64
CA ASP A 254 -13.06 -5.29 -3.18
C ASP A 254 -11.84 -5.80 -3.97
N ASN A 255 -10.99 -4.88 -4.46
CA ASN A 255 -9.78 -5.22 -5.18
C ASN A 255 -8.71 -5.79 -4.23
N GLN A 256 -7.77 -6.58 -4.74
CA GLN A 256 -6.84 -7.34 -3.92
C GLN A 256 -5.42 -7.32 -4.49
N VAL A 257 -4.45 -6.92 -3.65
CA VAL A 257 -3.02 -6.93 -3.97
C VAL A 257 -2.31 -7.81 -2.94
N LEU A 258 -2.00 -9.04 -3.33
CA LEU A 258 -1.69 -10.14 -2.43
C LEU A 258 -0.32 -10.77 -2.71
N TYR A 259 0.54 -10.87 -1.70
CA TYR A 259 1.77 -11.68 -1.76
C TYR A 259 2.69 -11.35 -2.96
N ASN A 260 2.71 -10.10 -3.41
CA ASN A 260 3.56 -9.67 -4.51
C ASN A 260 4.95 -9.24 -3.98
N VAL A 261 5.95 -9.26 -4.85
CA VAL A 261 7.28 -8.70 -4.58
C VAL A 261 7.50 -7.50 -5.50
N ILE A 262 7.83 -6.35 -4.91
CA ILE A 262 8.09 -5.11 -5.64
C ILE A 262 9.51 -4.68 -5.30
N ASN A 263 10.36 -4.55 -6.31
CA ASN A 263 11.75 -4.16 -6.14
C ASN A 263 11.95 -2.79 -6.79
N LYS A 264 12.39 -1.80 -6.00
CA LYS A 264 12.86 -0.50 -6.49
C LYS A 264 11.84 0.24 -7.37
N SER A 265 10.61 0.45 -6.90
CA SER A 265 9.64 1.24 -7.69
C SER A 265 10.11 2.67 -7.90
N GLY A 266 9.83 3.23 -9.07
CA GLY A 266 10.18 4.61 -9.41
C GLY A 266 9.51 5.61 -8.47
N SER A 267 8.20 5.47 -8.28
CA SER A 267 7.39 6.21 -7.32
C SER A 267 6.95 5.23 -6.22
N ASN A 268 5.64 5.08 -5.99
CA ASN A 268 5.10 4.28 -4.90
C ASN A 268 5.20 2.78 -5.15
N GLY A 269 5.34 1.99 -4.09
CA GLY A 269 5.23 0.54 -4.20
C GLY A 269 3.81 0.14 -4.61
N ILE A 270 2.82 0.55 -3.81
CA ILE A 270 1.39 0.30 -4.08
C ILE A 270 0.61 1.60 -3.89
N VAL A 271 -0.29 1.90 -4.82
CA VAL A 271 -1.25 3.01 -4.74
C VAL A 271 -2.67 2.46 -4.73
N ASP A 272 -3.46 2.94 -3.77
CA ASP A 272 -4.90 2.74 -3.66
C ASP A 272 -5.57 4.09 -3.40
N TYR A 273 -6.06 4.71 -4.47
CA TYR A 273 -6.45 6.13 -4.50
C TYR A 273 -7.83 6.38 -5.12
N GLY A 274 -8.54 7.38 -4.58
CA GLY A 274 -9.78 7.92 -5.15
C GLY A 274 -11.02 7.13 -4.74
N ASN A 275 -12.03 7.11 -5.62
CA ASN A 275 -13.26 6.33 -5.46
C ASN A 275 -13.02 4.82 -5.64
N ILE A 276 -12.24 4.24 -4.72
CA ILE A 276 -12.04 2.80 -4.55
C ILE A 276 -12.45 2.45 -3.11
N ASP A 277 -13.09 1.30 -2.92
CA ASP A 277 -13.67 0.87 -1.65
C ASP A 277 -13.33 -0.59 -1.34
N GLY A 278 -12.79 -0.85 -0.16
CA GLY A 278 -12.58 -2.21 0.36
C GLY A 278 -11.39 -2.94 -0.22
N THR A 279 -10.38 -2.23 -0.75
CA THR A 279 -9.15 -2.88 -1.24
C THR A 279 -8.43 -3.61 -0.10
N VAL A 280 -7.96 -4.83 -0.36
CA VAL A 280 -7.11 -5.61 0.55
C VAL A 280 -5.69 -5.67 0.01
N ILE A 281 -4.75 -5.10 0.75
CA ILE A 281 -3.31 -5.07 0.45
C ILE A 281 -2.60 -5.93 1.50
N THR A 282 -2.24 -7.17 1.15
CA THR A 282 -1.68 -8.10 2.15
C THR A 282 -0.53 -8.98 1.68
N GLY A 283 0.41 -9.23 2.61
CA GLY A 283 1.50 -10.17 2.39
C GLY A 283 2.54 -9.72 1.37
N ASN A 284 2.49 -8.46 0.90
CA ASN A 284 3.42 -7.97 -0.10
C ASN A 284 4.78 -7.66 0.51
N THR A 285 5.84 -7.86 -0.26
CA THR A 285 7.20 -7.44 0.08
C THR A 285 7.61 -6.29 -0.84
N ILE A 286 7.96 -5.15 -0.26
CA ILE A 286 8.37 -3.95 -1.00
C ILE A 286 9.81 -3.63 -0.62
N ASN A 287 10.72 -3.79 -1.58
CA ASN A 287 12.16 -3.59 -1.46
C ASN A 287 12.54 -2.27 -2.14
N GLY A 288 12.18 -1.16 -1.50
CA GLY A 288 12.47 0.19 -1.95
C GLY A 288 11.42 0.77 -2.91
N SER A 289 11.02 2.00 -2.60
CA SER A 289 10.19 2.88 -3.44
C SER A 289 10.92 4.22 -3.66
N GLY A 290 10.36 5.11 -4.47
CA GLY A 290 10.92 6.44 -4.75
C GLY A 290 12.28 6.43 -5.45
N LYS A 291 12.53 5.47 -6.33
CA LYS A 291 13.84 5.33 -7.00
C LYS A 291 13.99 6.18 -8.26
N SER A 292 12.90 6.74 -8.75
CA SER A 292 12.88 7.71 -9.85
C SER A 292 13.37 9.07 -9.34
N PRO A 293 14.42 9.67 -9.91
CA PRO A 293 14.90 10.98 -9.47
C PRO A 293 13.84 12.08 -9.49
N SER A 294 12.86 12.01 -10.40
CA SER A 294 11.77 12.97 -10.51
C SER A 294 10.62 12.73 -9.54
N GLU A 295 10.53 11.56 -8.91
CA GLU A 295 9.41 11.17 -8.03
C GLU A 295 9.87 10.76 -6.62
N ALA A 296 11.18 10.77 -6.36
CA ALA A 296 11.78 10.27 -5.12
C ALA A 296 11.21 10.91 -3.84
N LEU A 297 10.89 12.21 -3.89
CA LEU A 297 10.39 12.96 -2.74
C LEU A 297 9.03 12.49 -2.22
N TYR A 298 8.26 11.77 -3.03
CA TYR A 298 6.92 11.28 -2.70
C TYR A 298 6.86 9.76 -2.76
N GLY A 299 8.01 9.09 -2.77
CA GLY A 299 8.10 7.65 -2.95
C GLY A 299 7.71 6.88 -1.69
N GLU A 300 6.46 6.47 -1.63
CA GLU A 300 5.86 5.75 -0.52
C GLU A 300 5.96 4.23 -0.70
N GLY A 301 6.00 3.48 0.40
CA GLY A 301 5.84 2.04 0.34
C GLY A 301 4.43 1.67 -0.13
N ILE A 302 3.42 2.09 0.62
CA ILE A 302 2.01 1.90 0.32
C ILE A 302 1.25 3.21 0.56
N GLN A 303 0.63 3.74 -0.50
CA GLN A 303 -0.35 4.82 -0.41
C GLN A 303 -1.75 4.23 -0.42
N ALA A 304 -2.41 4.14 0.73
CA ALA A 304 -3.72 3.53 0.91
C ALA A 304 -4.77 4.54 1.39
N VAL A 305 -5.07 5.51 0.54
CA VAL A 305 -5.95 6.65 0.86
C VAL A 305 -7.41 6.46 0.44
N ALA A 306 -7.70 5.40 -0.33
CA ALA A 306 -9.06 5.02 -0.69
C ALA A 306 -9.91 4.61 0.53
N VAL A 307 -11.15 4.17 0.30
CA VAL A 307 -12.14 3.95 1.36
C VAL A 307 -12.07 2.50 1.87
N ASN A 308 -12.18 2.31 3.18
CA ASN A 308 -12.23 0.98 3.83
C ASN A 308 -11.03 0.06 3.53
N THR A 309 -9.90 0.60 3.08
CA THR A 309 -8.71 -0.17 2.73
C THR A 309 -8.14 -0.91 3.95
N THR A 310 -7.73 -2.16 3.73
CA THR A 310 -7.01 -2.99 4.72
C THR A 310 -5.58 -3.22 4.25
N VAL A 311 -4.61 -2.81 5.06
CA VAL A 311 -3.18 -2.99 4.82
C VAL A 311 -2.63 -3.92 5.88
N SER A 312 -2.31 -5.17 5.53
CA SER A 312 -1.90 -6.15 6.55
C SER A 312 -0.81 -7.12 6.14
N TYR A 313 0.05 -7.53 7.08
CA TYR A 313 1.11 -8.50 6.83
C TYR A 313 2.10 -8.12 5.72
N ASN A 314 2.19 -6.83 5.35
CA ASN A 314 3.17 -6.39 4.36
C ASN A 314 4.53 -6.19 5.03
N THR A 315 5.60 -6.45 4.28
CA THR A 315 6.97 -6.17 4.70
C THR A 315 7.56 -5.11 3.78
N ILE A 316 8.01 -3.99 4.33
CA ILE A 316 8.41 -2.81 3.56
C ILE A 316 9.80 -2.34 4.03
N TYR A 317 10.69 -2.13 3.07
CA TYR A 317 12.06 -1.66 3.25
C TYR A 317 12.34 -0.43 2.38
N ASP A 318 13.14 0.50 2.88
CA ASP A 318 13.78 1.58 2.09
C ASP A 318 12.81 2.46 1.26
N ALA A 319 11.66 2.80 1.85
CA ALA A 319 10.80 3.87 1.34
C ALA A 319 11.52 5.22 1.42
N GLN A 320 11.24 6.15 0.50
CA GLN A 320 11.89 7.48 0.51
C GLN A 320 11.14 8.51 1.34
N ALA A 321 9.81 8.46 1.35
CA ALA A 321 8.96 9.41 2.05
C ALA A 321 8.25 8.73 3.24
N GLU A 322 7.18 7.98 2.99
CA GLU A 322 6.44 7.23 4.01
C GLU A 322 6.43 5.72 3.70
N TYR A 323 6.45 4.86 4.73
CA TYR A 323 6.29 3.42 4.51
C TYR A 323 4.83 3.05 4.23
N ILE A 324 3.89 3.62 4.99
CA ILE A 324 2.44 3.46 4.77
C ILE A 324 1.76 4.82 5.01
N GLU A 325 1.21 5.42 3.96
CA GLU A 325 0.29 6.57 4.09
C GLU A 325 -1.16 6.09 3.99
N VAL A 326 -2.03 6.60 4.87
CA VAL A 326 -3.48 6.39 4.77
C VAL A 326 -4.25 7.67 5.06
N ALA A 327 -5.44 7.79 4.47
CA ALA A 327 -6.42 8.79 4.88
C ALA A 327 -7.02 8.42 6.25
N ALA A 328 -7.23 9.42 7.11
CA ALA A 328 -7.82 9.19 8.43
C ALA A 328 -9.28 8.81 8.32
N ASN A 329 -9.68 7.97 9.28
CA ASN A 329 -10.95 7.28 9.38
C ASN A 329 -11.03 6.11 8.40
N ASN A 330 -11.65 5.03 8.87
CA ASN A 330 -12.01 3.81 8.13
C ASN A 330 -10.95 2.75 7.79
N LYS A 331 -9.70 2.91 8.22
CA LYS A 331 -8.60 2.02 7.81
C LYS A 331 -8.31 0.89 8.79
N VAL A 332 -7.79 -0.24 8.30
CA VAL A 332 -7.13 -1.26 9.13
C VAL A 332 -5.69 -1.42 8.66
N ILE A 333 -4.74 -1.16 9.54
CA ILE A 333 -3.31 -1.29 9.30
C ILE A 333 -2.77 -2.26 10.35
N GLN A 334 -2.51 -3.51 9.98
CA GLN A 334 -2.19 -4.52 11.00
C GLN A 334 -1.12 -5.53 10.61
N TYR A 335 -0.32 -5.95 11.58
CA TYR A 335 0.73 -6.98 11.38
C TYR A 335 1.76 -6.65 10.28
N ASN A 336 1.92 -5.39 9.89
CA ASN A 336 2.94 -5.01 8.93
C ASN A 336 4.32 -4.94 9.60
N THR A 337 5.37 -5.21 8.83
CA THR A 337 6.77 -5.07 9.23
C THR A 337 7.42 -3.96 8.41
N ILE A 338 7.91 -2.93 9.09
CA ILE A 338 8.57 -1.76 8.52
C ILE A 338 9.99 -1.70 9.06
N VAL A 339 10.96 -1.57 8.15
CA VAL A 339 12.38 -1.43 8.53
C VAL A 339 13.03 -0.31 7.70
N ASP A 340 13.36 0.79 8.38
CA ASP A 340 14.16 1.88 7.83
C ASP A 340 15.60 1.84 8.33
N TYR A 341 16.52 1.50 7.43
CA TYR A 341 17.95 1.49 7.73
C TYR A 341 18.58 2.89 7.71
N ASN A 342 17.91 3.88 7.11
CA ASN A 342 18.46 5.21 6.87
C ASN A 342 17.96 6.27 7.86
N LEU A 343 17.00 5.92 8.72
CA LEU A 343 16.43 6.82 9.71
C LEU A 343 15.90 8.13 9.11
N LYS A 344 15.18 8.04 7.99
CA LYS A 344 14.79 9.21 7.18
C LYS A 344 13.30 9.28 6.84
N ALA A 345 12.66 8.13 6.64
CA ALA A 345 11.29 8.06 6.18
C ALA A 345 10.35 7.86 7.36
N GLU A 346 9.13 8.37 7.25
CA GLU A 346 8.08 8.20 8.26
C GLU A 346 7.49 6.78 8.12
N GLY A 347 7.16 6.15 9.25
CA GLY A 347 6.62 4.79 9.27
C GLY A 347 5.18 4.75 8.77
N ILE A 348 4.22 4.79 9.69
CA ILE A 348 2.79 4.81 9.37
C ILE A 348 2.26 6.22 9.55
N VAL A 349 1.77 6.83 8.47
CA VAL A 349 1.22 8.18 8.46
C VAL A 349 -0.29 8.12 8.25
N ILE A 350 -1.03 8.69 9.20
CA ILE A 350 -2.46 8.92 9.11
C ILE A 350 -2.70 10.39 8.81
N ASN A 351 -3.08 10.68 7.56
CA ASN A 351 -3.38 12.00 7.08
C ASN A 351 -4.88 12.28 7.19
N THR A 352 -5.29 13.21 8.07
CA THR A 352 -6.70 13.52 8.27
C THR A 352 -7.28 14.21 7.04
N THR A 353 -8.25 13.55 6.40
CA THR A 353 -9.02 14.09 5.28
C THR A 353 -10.40 14.54 5.75
N PRO A 354 -11.06 15.50 5.08
CA PRO A 354 -12.41 15.89 5.43
C PRO A 354 -13.42 14.74 5.24
N ASN A 355 -14.45 14.66 6.10
CA ASN A 355 -15.41 13.54 6.12
C ASN A 355 -16.17 13.33 4.80
N ASN A 356 -16.37 14.37 4.00
CA ASN A 356 -17.06 14.28 2.71
C ASN A 356 -16.26 13.54 1.62
N PHE A 357 -14.97 13.26 1.84
CA PHE A 357 -14.13 12.49 0.91
C PHE A 357 -14.28 10.97 1.06
N GLN A 358 -15.08 10.49 2.02
CA GLN A 358 -15.13 9.07 2.38
C GLN A 358 -16.58 8.59 2.59
N GLY A 359 -17.50 8.95 1.69
CA GLY A 359 -18.93 8.66 1.84
C GLY A 359 -19.31 7.17 1.95
N ALA A 360 -18.43 6.26 1.51
CA ALA A 360 -18.62 4.81 1.64
C ALA A 360 -17.97 4.20 2.91
N ALA A 361 -17.43 5.03 3.83
CA ALA A 361 -16.77 4.57 5.04
C ALA A 361 -17.71 3.70 5.91
N THR A 362 -17.26 2.49 6.26
CA THR A 362 -18.02 1.54 7.09
C THR A 362 -17.66 1.60 8.57
N ARG A 363 -16.60 2.33 8.93
CA ARG A 363 -16.16 2.54 10.32
C ARG A 363 -15.61 3.96 10.49
N THR A 364 -15.72 4.49 11.70
CA THR A 364 -15.30 5.85 12.04
C THR A 364 -13.88 5.90 12.61
N THR A 365 -13.36 4.79 13.15
CA THR A 365 -12.02 4.70 13.72
C THR A 365 -11.07 3.95 12.78
N SER A 366 -9.89 4.51 12.54
CA SER A 366 -8.77 3.79 11.92
C SER A 366 -8.02 2.97 12.98
N VAL A 367 -7.66 1.74 12.64
CA VAL A 367 -6.98 0.81 13.54
C VAL A 367 -5.55 0.58 13.04
N ILE A 368 -4.58 0.81 13.91
CA ILE A 368 -3.16 0.47 13.73
C ILE A 368 -2.80 -0.58 14.78
N ASP A 369 -2.74 -1.86 14.40
CA ASP A 369 -2.64 -2.96 15.36
C ASP A 369 -1.52 -3.96 15.06
N HIS A 370 -0.73 -4.35 16.06
CA HIS A 370 0.33 -5.38 15.94
C HIS A 370 1.40 -5.12 14.86
N ASN A 371 1.63 -3.87 14.45
CA ASN A 371 2.69 -3.54 13.49
C ASN A 371 4.07 -3.53 14.18
N LYS A 372 5.11 -3.91 13.44
CA LYS A 372 6.52 -3.86 13.86
C LYS A 372 7.24 -2.78 13.05
N ILE A 373 7.71 -1.73 13.69
CA ILE A 373 8.30 -0.56 13.04
C ILE A 373 9.71 -0.33 13.60
N THR A 374 10.72 -0.37 12.74
CA THR A 374 12.13 -0.24 13.15
C THR A 374 12.82 0.88 12.39
N GLY A 375 13.45 1.82 13.10
CA GLY A 375 14.39 2.78 12.52
C GLY A 375 13.79 3.98 11.78
N CYS A 376 12.48 4.18 11.73
CA CYS A 376 11.90 5.33 11.00
C CYS A 376 12.32 6.70 11.58
N LEU A 377 12.16 7.78 10.80
CA LEU A 377 12.25 9.15 11.32
C LEU A 377 11.26 9.33 12.47
N ASP A 378 9.98 9.17 12.13
CA ASP A 378 8.83 9.12 13.04
C ASP A 378 8.09 7.80 12.78
N ALA A 379 7.82 7.01 13.82
CA ALA A 379 7.31 5.65 13.61
C ALA A 379 5.81 5.61 13.28
N ILE A 380 4.98 6.35 14.01
CA ILE A 380 3.56 6.53 13.69
C ILE A 380 3.22 8.01 13.81
N VAL A 381 2.64 8.58 12.76
CA VAL A 381 2.28 10.00 12.67
C VAL A 381 0.78 10.14 12.43
N VAL A 382 0.11 10.99 13.21
CA VAL A 382 -1.28 11.41 12.99
C VAL A 382 -1.26 12.90 12.70
N ILE A 383 -1.58 13.29 11.47
CA ILE A 383 -1.41 14.67 10.99
C ILE A 383 -2.67 15.22 10.34
N GLY A 384 -2.93 16.51 10.54
CA GLY A 384 -3.89 17.29 9.76
C GLY A 384 -4.96 18.01 10.60
N ASN A 385 -6.02 18.50 9.95
CA ASN A 385 -6.96 19.48 10.53
C ASN A 385 -8.36 18.93 10.84
N TYR A 386 -8.65 17.67 10.47
CA TYR A 386 -9.98 17.08 10.62
C TYR A 386 -9.99 16.10 11.77
N THR A 387 -11.14 15.90 12.40
CA THR A 387 -11.31 15.05 13.58
C THR A 387 -10.91 13.60 13.28
N PRO A 388 -9.71 13.17 13.70
CA PRO A 388 -9.31 11.78 13.61
C PRO A 388 -9.93 10.98 14.76
N SER A 389 -10.32 9.74 14.44
CA SER A 389 -10.44 8.69 15.44
C SER A 389 -9.45 7.58 15.09
N VAL A 390 -8.45 7.38 15.95
CA VAL A 390 -7.39 6.39 15.72
C VAL A 390 -7.17 5.54 16.97
N SER A 391 -7.11 4.23 16.77
CA SER A 391 -6.70 3.27 17.79
C SER A 391 -5.36 2.66 17.37
N MET A 392 -4.33 2.83 18.21
CA MET A 392 -2.98 2.32 18.02
C MET A 392 -2.72 1.26 19.09
N THR A 393 -2.83 -0.02 18.73
CA THR A 393 -2.78 -1.11 19.72
C THR A 393 -1.68 -2.12 19.45
N ASN A 394 -1.03 -2.60 20.50
CA ASN A 394 -0.08 -3.72 20.43
C ASN A 394 1.06 -3.57 19.39
N ASN A 395 1.39 -2.35 18.99
CA ASN A 395 2.48 -2.10 18.04
C ASN A 395 3.83 -2.20 18.75
N THR A 396 4.83 -2.68 18.05
CA THR A 396 6.23 -2.68 18.50
C THR A 396 7.01 -1.64 17.72
N ILE A 397 7.50 -0.62 18.41
CA ILE A 397 8.29 0.48 17.84
C ILE A 397 9.72 0.35 18.34
N THR A 398 10.68 0.26 17.43
CA THR A 398 12.10 0.03 17.77
C THR A 398 12.96 1.14 17.19
N ASN A 399 13.71 1.83 18.05
CA ASN A 399 14.68 2.85 17.68
C ASN A 399 14.18 3.88 16.62
N PRO A 400 13.03 4.56 16.81
CA PRO A 400 12.73 5.71 15.97
C PRO A 400 13.84 6.76 16.15
N LYS A 401 14.06 7.60 15.14
CA LYS A 401 15.07 8.66 15.21
C LYS A 401 14.59 9.85 16.02
N ALA A 402 13.39 10.32 15.73
CA ALA A 402 12.81 11.52 16.32
C ALA A 402 11.61 11.15 17.20
N THR A 403 10.57 10.52 16.66
CA THR A 403 9.38 10.21 17.45
C THR A 403 8.86 8.77 17.30
N GLY A 404 8.28 8.24 18.38
CA GLY A 404 7.53 6.99 18.34
C GLY A 404 6.11 7.19 17.84
N LEU A 405 5.30 7.95 18.59
CA LEU A 405 3.98 8.41 18.20
C LEU A 405 3.99 9.94 18.12
N ASP A 406 3.77 10.49 16.93
CA ASP A 406 3.64 11.92 16.71
C ASP A 406 2.20 12.31 16.37
N ILE A 407 1.61 13.16 17.20
CA ILE A 407 0.25 13.65 17.00
C ILE A 407 0.33 15.15 16.69
N ILE A 408 0.30 15.46 15.39
CA ILE A 408 0.41 16.80 14.82
C ILE A 408 -0.94 17.19 14.20
N THR A 409 -1.94 17.36 15.04
CA THR A 409 -3.29 17.73 14.57
C THR A 409 -3.73 19.09 15.06
N ASN A 410 -4.28 19.88 14.13
CA ASN A 410 -4.96 21.15 14.42
C ASN A 410 -6.45 20.97 14.62
N ALA A 411 -6.95 19.72 14.59
CA ALA A 411 -8.36 19.46 14.79
C ALA A 411 -8.77 19.90 16.20
N SER A 412 -9.85 20.69 16.28
CA SER A 412 -10.43 21.12 17.56
C SER A 412 -11.01 19.94 18.35
N THR A 413 -11.20 18.78 17.74
CA THR A 413 -11.71 17.55 18.37
C THR A 413 -10.94 16.37 17.81
N TYR A 414 -10.47 15.47 18.67
CA TYR A 414 -9.93 14.17 18.29
C TYR A 414 -10.10 13.16 19.42
N SER A 415 -10.16 11.88 19.06
CA SER A 415 -10.14 10.78 20.03
C SER A 415 -9.09 9.77 19.61
N LEU A 416 -7.97 9.77 20.35
CA LEU A 416 -6.82 8.93 20.07
C LEU A 416 -6.58 8.00 21.26
N THR A 417 -6.47 6.71 20.97
CA THR A 417 -6.10 5.71 21.98
C THR A 417 -4.83 5.00 21.53
N ALA A 418 -3.83 4.95 22.41
CA ALA A 418 -2.68 4.07 22.23
C ALA A 418 -2.65 3.07 23.39
N SER A 419 -2.82 1.78 23.10
CA SER A 419 -2.90 0.75 24.15
C SER A 419 -1.99 -0.45 23.92
N GLY A 420 -1.25 -0.89 24.94
CA GLY A 420 -0.44 -2.12 24.86
C GLY A 420 0.74 -2.04 23.90
N ASN A 421 1.13 -0.85 23.44
CA ASN A 421 2.28 -0.70 22.54
C ASN A 421 3.59 -0.86 23.32
N VAL A 422 4.62 -1.36 22.64
CA VAL A 422 5.95 -1.58 23.20
C VAL A 422 6.97 -0.75 22.42
N PHE A 423 7.71 0.09 23.13
CA PHE A 423 8.79 0.90 22.59
C PHE A 423 10.12 0.31 23.07
N ASN A 424 10.96 -0.15 22.14
CA ASN A 424 12.26 -0.72 22.44
C ASN A 424 13.36 0.21 21.93
N ILE A 425 14.02 0.86 22.88
CA ILE A 425 15.11 1.78 22.64
C ILE A 425 16.41 1.08 23.01
N THR A 426 17.13 0.63 22.00
CA THR A 426 18.35 -0.20 22.12
C THR A 426 19.59 0.48 21.56
N THR A 427 19.44 1.58 20.84
CA THR A 427 20.55 2.37 20.29
C THR A 427 20.60 3.78 20.87
N PRO A 428 21.81 4.36 21.02
CA PRO A 428 21.97 5.75 21.44
C PRO A 428 21.25 6.70 20.49
N SER A 429 20.55 7.70 21.03
CA SER A 429 19.88 8.71 20.19
C SER A 429 20.89 9.62 19.48
N LEU A 430 20.53 10.03 18.27
CA LEU A 430 21.28 11.00 17.46
C LEU A 430 20.88 12.46 17.76
N GLY A 431 19.76 12.66 18.45
CA GLY A 431 19.17 13.95 18.78
C GLY A 431 18.04 13.76 19.79
N VAL A 432 17.25 14.79 20.08
CA VAL A 432 16.12 14.64 21.00
C VAL A 432 15.14 13.63 20.42
N ARG A 433 14.87 12.57 21.17
CA ARG A 433 13.96 11.49 20.78
C ARG A 433 12.80 11.42 21.77
N LYS A 434 11.58 11.35 21.25
CA LYS A 434 10.33 11.38 22.02
C LYS A 434 9.51 10.13 21.75
N ALA A 435 9.10 9.39 22.77
CA ALA A 435 8.30 8.20 22.54
C ALA A 435 6.86 8.54 22.14
N VAL A 436 6.23 9.50 22.83
CA VAL A 436 4.90 10.02 22.51
C VAL A 436 4.92 11.53 22.59
N VAL A 437 4.43 12.17 21.53
CA VAL A 437 4.36 13.62 21.45
C VAL A 437 3.04 14.10 20.87
N THR A 438 2.57 15.24 21.38
CA THR A 438 1.42 15.96 20.80
C THR A 438 1.79 17.41 20.58
N TYR A 439 1.39 17.98 19.44
CA TYR A 439 1.57 19.39 19.07
C TYR A 439 0.27 20.03 18.56
N PRO A 440 -0.73 20.30 19.42
CA PRO A 440 -1.94 20.97 18.97
C PRO A 440 -1.67 22.47 18.74
N SER A 441 -2.13 23.01 17.60
CA SER A 441 -2.13 24.47 17.40
C SER A 441 -3.13 25.21 18.31
N THR A 442 -4.22 24.53 18.70
CA THR A 442 -5.22 25.03 19.64
C THR A 442 -5.53 23.94 20.66
N LYS A 443 -5.54 24.30 21.95
CA LYS A 443 -5.86 23.37 23.04
C LYS A 443 -7.35 23.47 23.33
N THR A 444 -8.10 22.38 23.18
CA THR A 444 -9.55 22.34 23.47
C THR A 444 -9.86 21.26 24.51
N ASN A 445 -11.09 21.27 25.03
CA ASN A 445 -11.57 20.23 25.94
C ASN A 445 -12.06 18.94 25.24
N THR A 446 -12.11 18.95 23.91
CA THR A 446 -12.60 17.86 23.05
C THR A 446 -11.47 17.10 22.36
N GLN A 447 -10.23 17.44 22.67
CA GLN A 447 -9.02 16.70 22.28
C GLN A 447 -8.72 15.68 23.37
N LEU A 448 -8.96 14.39 23.08
CA LEU A 448 -8.80 13.30 24.04
C LEU A 448 -7.67 12.38 23.59
N LEU A 449 -6.68 12.20 24.47
CA LEU A 449 -5.61 11.23 24.29
C LEU A 449 -5.61 10.25 25.46
N THR A 450 -5.74 8.96 25.16
CA THR A 450 -5.66 7.89 26.15
C THR A 450 -4.47 6.98 25.85
N LEU A 451 -3.52 6.90 26.78
CA LEU A 451 -2.36 6.01 26.73
C LEU A 451 -2.54 4.92 27.79
N ASN A 452 -2.83 3.69 27.37
CA ASN A 452 -3.14 2.57 28.26
C ASN A 452 -2.08 1.47 28.18
N ASN A 453 -1.52 1.04 29.30
CA ASN A 453 -0.70 -0.18 29.38
C ASN A 453 0.46 -0.24 28.35
N ASN A 454 1.01 0.90 27.95
CA ASN A 454 2.15 0.94 27.03
C ASN A 454 3.45 0.72 27.83
N THR A 455 4.42 0.06 27.21
CA THR A 455 5.72 -0.22 27.83
C THR A 455 6.83 0.47 27.05
N PHE A 456 7.67 1.23 27.75
CA PHE A 456 8.81 1.96 27.17
C PHE A 456 10.11 1.43 27.78
N ASN A 457 10.91 0.73 26.97
CA ASN A 457 12.12 0.05 27.40
C ASN A 457 13.36 0.75 26.84
N TYR A 458 14.17 1.32 27.71
CA TYR A 458 15.49 1.86 27.36
C TYR A 458 16.55 0.85 27.78
N ALA A 459 17.15 0.13 26.84
CA ALA A 459 18.23 -0.81 27.14
C ALA A 459 19.51 -0.06 27.50
N THR A 460 20.37 -0.66 28.32
CA THR A 460 21.68 -0.09 28.68
C THR A 460 22.57 0.18 27.46
N SER A 461 22.37 -0.54 26.36
CA SER A 461 23.03 -0.31 25.07
C SER A 461 22.66 1.04 24.41
N ALA A 462 21.61 1.72 24.86
CA ALA A 462 21.22 3.05 24.39
C ALA A 462 21.97 4.20 25.09
N ASN A 463 22.90 3.90 26.01
CA ASN A 463 23.64 4.90 26.77
C ASN A 463 24.61 5.72 25.89
N GLY A 464 24.89 6.97 26.29
CA GLY A 464 25.84 7.85 25.60
C GLY A 464 25.29 8.54 24.35
N GLY A 465 23.98 8.52 24.13
CA GLY A 465 23.33 9.22 23.01
C GLY A 465 23.60 10.72 23.02
N ALA A 466 23.72 11.34 21.84
CA ALA A 466 23.97 12.76 21.71
C ALA A 466 22.76 13.62 22.14
N GLY A 467 21.55 13.04 22.15
CA GLY A 467 20.32 13.72 22.50
C GLY A 467 19.70 13.28 23.81
N LYS A 468 18.59 13.94 24.16
CA LYS A 468 17.77 13.60 25.32
C LYS A 468 16.69 12.60 24.92
N GLU A 469 16.44 11.63 25.80
CA GLU A 469 15.31 10.71 25.69
C GLU A 469 14.12 11.25 26.48
N MET A 470 12.97 11.35 25.83
CA MET A 470 11.73 11.78 26.47
C MET A 470 10.63 10.78 26.17
N VAL A 471 9.79 10.42 27.14
CA VAL A 471 8.70 9.47 26.93
C VAL A 471 7.41 10.22 26.59
N PHE A 472 6.81 10.89 27.57
CA PHE A 472 5.57 11.64 27.39
C PHE A 472 5.88 13.13 27.23
N TYR A 473 5.91 13.60 25.98
CA TYR A 473 6.02 15.02 25.63
C TYR A 473 4.67 15.52 25.11
N THR A 474 3.63 15.46 25.94
CA THR A 474 2.25 15.80 25.55
C THR A 474 1.96 17.27 25.83
N THR A 475 1.82 18.08 24.78
CA THR A 475 1.45 19.51 24.89
C THR A 475 -0.04 19.79 24.67
N THR A 476 -0.90 18.81 24.96
CA THR A 476 -2.37 18.89 24.85
C THR A 476 -3.07 18.81 26.22
N ASN A 477 -4.35 19.16 26.29
CA ASN A 477 -5.19 18.94 27.47
C ASN A 477 -5.86 17.54 27.43
N ASN A 478 -6.44 17.11 28.55
CA ASN A 478 -7.25 15.88 28.66
C ASN A 478 -6.51 14.61 28.23
N VAL A 479 -5.32 14.41 28.80
CA VAL A 479 -4.53 13.21 28.61
C VAL A 479 -4.77 12.23 29.77
N THR A 480 -5.11 10.99 29.44
CA THR A 480 -5.17 9.90 30.41
C THR A 480 -3.97 8.98 30.22
N LEU A 481 -3.13 8.88 31.25
CA LEU A 481 -2.07 7.90 31.36
C LEU A 481 -2.53 6.82 32.34
N ASN A 482 -2.80 5.62 31.85
CA ASN A 482 -3.30 4.51 32.66
C ASN A 482 -2.45 3.24 32.49
N GLY A 483 -1.78 2.79 33.54
CA GLY A 483 -1.04 1.52 33.54
C GLY A 483 0.24 1.50 32.72
N ASN A 484 0.76 2.66 32.28
CA ASN A 484 1.98 2.70 31.46
C ASN A 484 3.23 2.40 32.30
N ILE A 485 4.22 1.76 31.69
CA ILE A 485 5.49 1.38 32.31
C ILE A 485 6.64 2.06 31.56
N VAL A 486 7.46 2.84 32.27
CA VAL A 486 8.69 3.43 31.75
C VAL A 486 9.89 2.81 32.46
N ASN A 487 10.70 2.06 31.72
CA ASN A 487 11.95 1.48 32.17
C ASN A 487 13.12 2.29 31.61
N GLY A 488 13.56 3.32 32.33
CA GLY A 488 14.67 4.19 31.92
C GLY A 488 16.05 3.56 32.08
N ASN A 489 16.18 2.55 32.95
CA ASN A 489 17.40 1.77 33.21
C ASN A 489 18.68 2.62 33.41
N ALA A 490 18.54 3.81 34.00
CA ALA A 490 19.62 4.77 34.23
C ALA A 490 20.43 5.11 32.96
N VAL A 491 19.80 5.00 31.78
CA VAL A 491 20.37 5.44 30.51
C VAL A 491 20.57 6.96 30.56
N LYS A 492 21.75 7.41 30.12
CA LYS A 492 22.16 8.82 30.10
C LYS A 492 22.60 9.24 28.70
N SER A 493 22.34 10.49 28.35
CA SER A 493 22.97 11.12 27.19
C SER A 493 24.47 11.32 27.44
N SER A 494 25.21 11.70 26.40
CA SER A 494 26.62 12.11 26.50
C SER A 494 26.84 13.33 27.40
N SER A 495 25.81 14.16 27.61
CA SER A 495 25.80 15.27 28.57
C SER A 495 25.36 14.86 29.98
N GLY A 496 25.12 13.57 30.22
CA GLY A 496 24.69 13.03 31.52
C GLY A 496 23.19 13.14 31.79
N ALA A 497 22.37 13.58 30.83
CA ALA A 497 20.92 13.71 31.01
C ALA A 497 20.26 12.33 31.01
N GLU A 498 19.52 12.02 32.07
CA GLU A 498 18.76 10.78 32.20
C GLU A 498 17.51 10.77 31.31
N VAL A 499 16.95 9.57 31.08
CA VAL A 499 15.64 9.42 30.42
C VAL A 499 14.58 10.20 31.19
N VAL A 500 13.82 11.03 30.48
CA VAL A 500 12.73 11.82 31.04
C VAL A 500 11.40 11.14 30.74
N ALA A 501 10.75 10.55 31.75
CA ALA A 501 9.42 9.98 31.59
C ALA A 501 8.39 11.06 31.26
N MET A 502 8.44 12.22 31.95
CA MET A 502 7.45 13.27 31.77
C MET A 502 8.01 14.65 32.08
N ASP A 503 7.72 15.63 31.22
CA ASP A 503 8.13 17.03 31.36
C ASP A 503 7.08 17.94 30.70
N ASN A 504 6.67 19.00 31.41
CA ASN A 504 5.72 20.00 30.92
C ASN A 504 6.37 21.15 30.16
N ALA A 505 7.71 21.19 30.10
CA ALA A 505 8.51 22.28 29.55
C ALA A 505 8.16 23.66 30.16
N GLY A 506 7.78 23.70 31.44
CA GLY A 506 7.40 24.92 32.14
C GLY A 506 6.01 25.48 31.83
N LEU A 507 5.15 24.72 31.12
CA LEU A 507 3.79 25.12 30.77
C LEU A 507 2.73 24.41 31.62
N THR A 508 1.53 24.99 31.70
CA THR A 508 0.40 24.38 32.41
C THR A 508 -0.58 23.72 31.44
N TYR A 509 -1.03 22.51 31.77
CA TYR A 509 -2.03 21.73 31.04
C TYR A 509 -3.12 21.22 32.00
N THR A 510 -4.34 21.05 31.52
CA THR A 510 -5.50 20.64 32.34
C THR A 510 -6.07 19.28 31.92
N GLY A 511 -6.84 18.67 32.81
CA GLY A 511 -7.60 17.45 32.51
C GLY A 511 -6.77 16.17 32.54
N TYR A 512 -5.59 16.17 33.17
CA TYR A 512 -4.72 15.00 33.20
C TYR A 512 -5.23 13.96 34.19
N SER A 513 -5.15 12.68 33.82
CA SER A 513 -5.42 11.57 34.72
C SER A 513 -4.21 10.63 34.74
N PHE A 514 -3.61 10.45 35.92
CA PHE A 514 -2.50 9.53 36.15
C PHE A 514 -3.00 8.34 36.98
N ILE A 515 -3.12 7.17 36.37
CA ILE A 515 -3.70 5.99 36.98
C ILE A 515 -2.72 4.82 36.83
N ASN A 516 -2.28 4.22 37.93
CA ASN A 516 -1.50 2.97 37.92
C ASN A 516 -0.20 2.97 37.07
N ASN A 517 0.41 4.13 36.80
CA ASN A 517 1.65 4.20 36.00
C ASN A 517 2.87 3.83 36.85
N LYS A 518 3.91 3.29 36.22
CA LYS A 518 5.16 2.85 36.86
C LYS A 518 6.37 3.42 36.13
N PHE A 519 7.13 4.31 36.79
CA PHE A 519 8.36 4.91 36.24
C PHE A 519 9.57 4.38 37.02
N TYR A 520 10.56 3.83 36.31
CA TYR A 520 11.73 3.19 36.90
C TYR A 520 13.02 3.78 36.34
N ASN A 521 13.88 4.29 37.23
CA ASN A 521 15.20 4.82 36.89
C ASN A 521 15.17 5.89 35.77
N CYS A 522 14.25 6.84 35.90
CA CYS A 522 14.04 7.95 34.98
C CYS A 522 13.55 9.19 35.74
N LEU A 523 13.73 10.37 35.14
CA LEU A 523 13.27 11.64 35.69
C LEU A 523 11.80 11.89 35.33
N TYR A 524 11.08 12.57 36.21
CA TYR A 524 9.72 13.03 35.95
C TYR A 524 9.44 14.38 36.63
N TRP A 525 8.70 15.24 35.93
CA TRP A 525 8.18 16.49 36.46
C TRP A 525 6.68 16.56 36.21
N LEU A 526 5.89 16.46 37.28
CA LEU A 526 4.43 16.49 37.20
C LEU A 526 3.85 17.89 37.47
N THR A 527 4.68 18.82 37.96
CA THR A 527 4.28 20.23 38.15
C THR A 527 3.80 20.80 36.82
N GLY A 528 2.67 21.51 36.83
CA GLY A 528 2.04 22.07 35.62
C GLY A 528 1.05 21.14 34.92
N PHE A 529 1.00 19.85 35.23
CA PHE A 529 -0.09 18.97 34.79
C PHE A 529 -1.22 18.97 35.82
N LEU A 530 -2.23 19.82 35.64
CA LEU A 530 -3.38 19.92 36.53
C LEU A 530 -4.26 18.67 36.40
N THR A 531 -4.26 17.88 37.47
CA THR A 531 -4.82 16.53 37.48
C THR A 531 -6.28 16.49 37.89
N ASN A 532 -7.10 15.78 37.11
CA ASN A 532 -8.42 15.32 37.54
C ASN A 532 -8.30 14.11 38.47
N THR A 533 -7.30 13.25 38.27
CA THR A 533 -7.10 12.02 39.05
C THR A 533 -5.62 11.66 39.14
N LYS A 534 -5.17 11.21 40.32
CA LYS A 534 -3.82 10.69 40.56
C LYS A 534 -3.90 9.52 41.55
N THR A 535 -3.93 8.28 41.07
CA THR A 535 -4.17 7.09 41.89
C THR A 535 -3.30 5.91 41.47
N GLY A 536 -2.73 5.18 42.45
CA GLY A 536 -2.02 3.92 42.21
C GLY A 536 -0.69 4.02 41.44
N ASN A 537 -0.16 5.22 41.22
CA ASN A 537 1.11 5.41 40.49
C ASN A 537 2.31 5.12 41.38
N ASN A 538 3.39 4.59 40.78
CA ASN A 538 4.70 4.43 41.38
C ASN A 538 5.71 5.20 40.51
N PHE A 539 6.21 6.33 41.01
CA PHE A 539 7.06 7.25 40.25
C PHE A 539 8.48 7.31 40.80
#